data_AF-A0A9D6J5G1-F1
#
_entry.id   AF-A0A9D6J5G1-F1
#
_cell.length_a   1.000
_cell.length_b   1.000
_cell.length_c   1.000
_cell.angle_alpha   90.00
_cell.angle_beta   90.00
_cell.angle_gamma   90.00
#
_symmetry.space_group_name_H-M   'P 1'
#
loop_
_entity.id
_entity.type
_entity.pdbx_description
1 polymer ?
#
loop_
_entity_poly.entity_id
_entity_poly.type
_entity_poly.pdbx_seq_one_letter_code
_entity_poly.pdbx_strand_id
1 'polypeptide(L)'
;MSLRVNQNAIALQSYQSLAGNSERLAGSIEKLSTGLRINRAADDAAGLTISERLRQQVMGLSRAISNAQDGISLIQTAEGALSESHSILQRMRELAVQSANGTLTSDDRLEIQKEINLLKDDLNRISNSTEFNTKKLLDGSLTATISTSSSTSKGIVRGNTSARGDFRFQISQVNQGVAQEQGSNIFTLQNSSTVADSNTKLEDIGQFYDANGAFALANSQTLNIQGNGKSTSIQVSGDLTLGELASRMQTAISGNLGINNVQVFVNPSSSSNPGVIKLQSGLAGQTGEVAFSADQALINALGMSETVASDDPVNTVTRTSLDGSNAISTRTNSNQATGLIEGIDVQFEPVTQAKATGSLQASAGVVITAATTIQITDYKGTAATAAFTAGSYSLDQIASIVNSATGTATTRVSATVVNGQLQLTSADFGTAAYIRVSAAVGAVANMHVGLAEGTYTGSGGTIPQVAGTAAVADLSFAGGNDIVIGLKDSH
;
A
#
# COMPACT_ATOMS: atom_id res chain seq x y z
N MET A 1 -18.70 110.13 -31.96
CA MET A 1 -17.76 109.00 -32.08
C MET A 1 -16.41 109.53 -32.54
N SER A 2 -15.38 109.44 -31.69
CA SER A 2 -14.01 109.88 -32.02
C SER A 2 -13.28 108.74 -32.70
N LEU A 3 -12.95 108.88 -33.98
CA LEU A 3 -11.97 108.01 -34.65
C LEU A 3 -10.56 108.44 -34.20
N ARG A 4 -9.90 107.60 -33.39
CA ARG A 4 -8.50 107.79 -32.99
C ARG A 4 -7.60 106.93 -33.87
N VAL A 5 -6.63 107.55 -34.54
CA VAL A 5 -5.73 106.90 -35.51
C VAL A 5 -4.60 106.09 -34.83
N ASN A 6 -4.23 106.41 -33.59
CA ASN A 6 -3.13 105.72 -32.87
C ASN A 6 -3.47 104.30 -32.36
N GLN A 7 -4.75 103.97 -32.17
CA GLN A 7 -5.19 102.65 -31.74
C GLN A 7 -6.30 102.19 -32.68
N ASN A 8 -5.96 101.32 -33.63
CA ASN A 8 -6.94 100.79 -34.57
C ASN A 8 -7.74 99.65 -33.91
N ALA A 9 -8.78 100.02 -33.17
CA ALA A 9 -9.64 99.07 -32.46
C ALA A 9 -10.36 98.09 -33.42
N ILE A 10 -10.70 98.53 -34.64
CA ILE A 10 -11.32 97.67 -35.67
C ILE A 10 -10.31 96.62 -36.15
N ALA A 11 -9.05 96.99 -36.36
CA ALA A 11 -8.00 96.03 -36.72
C ALA A 11 -7.71 95.04 -35.57
N LEU A 12 -7.72 95.48 -34.31
CA LEU A 12 -7.54 94.59 -33.16
C LEU A 12 -8.70 93.59 -33.01
N GLN A 13 -9.94 94.04 -33.22
CA GLN A 13 -11.12 93.18 -33.21
C GLN A 13 -11.08 92.15 -34.36
N SER A 14 -10.68 92.58 -35.57
CA SER A 14 -10.47 91.68 -36.71
C SER A 14 -9.34 90.68 -36.46
N TYR A 15 -8.26 91.10 -35.79
CA TYR A 15 -7.16 90.21 -35.40
C TYR A 15 -7.57 89.17 -34.36
N GLN A 16 -8.34 89.57 -33.33
CA GLN A 16 -8.89 88.62 -32.35
C GLN A 16 -9.84 87.60 -33.01
N SER A 17 -10.66 88.06 -33.95
CA SER A 17 -11.55 87.18 -34.73
C SER A 17 -10.77 86.22 -35.64
N LEU A 18 -9.68 86.70 -36.27
CA LEU A 18 -8.77 85.87 -37.06
C LEU A 18 -8.03 84.85 -36.19
N ALA A 19 -7.55 85.25 -35.01
CA ALA A 19 -6.89 84.37 -34.06
C ALA A 19 -7.83 83.24 -33.59
N GLY A 20 -9.08 83.58 -33.24
CA GLY A 20 -10.09 82.58 -32.90
C GLY A 20 -10.44 81.65 -34.07
N ASN A 21 -10.49 82.16 -35.30
CA ASN A 21 -10.70 81.32 -36.49
C ASN A 21 -9.52 80.39 -36.78
N SER A 22 -8.28 80.87 -36.60
CA SER A 22 -7.07 80.06 -36.75
C SER A 22 -7.01 78.93 -35.71
N GLU A 23 -7.42 79.18 -34.47
CA GLU A 23 -7.51 78.16 -33.42
C GLU A 23 -8.57 77.09 -33.74
N ARG A 24 -9.75 77.52 -34.20
CA ARG A 24 -10.82 76.59 -34.65
C ARG A 24 -10.41 75.78 -35.88
N LEU A 25 -9.68 76.38 -36.81
CA LEU A 25 -9.11 75.68 -37.96
C LEU A 25 -8.07 74.65 -37.51
N ALA A 26 -7.16 75.01 -36.60
CA ALA A 26 -6.17 74.10 -36.05
C ALA A 26 -6.84 72.91 -35.33
N GLY A 27 -7.88 73.14 -34.53
CA GLY A 27 -8.65 72.06 -33.89
C GLY A 27 -9.39 71.17 -34.90
N SER A 28 -9.88 71.74 -36.00
CA SER A 28 -10.51 70.96 -37.08
C SER A 28 -9.48 70.10 -37.83
N ILE A 29 -8.28 70.63 -38.07
CA ILE A 29 -7.16 69.88 -38.65
C ILE A 29 -6.70 68.75 -37.72
N GLU A 30 -6.64 68.98 -36.41
CA GLU A 30 -6.31 67.95 -35.41
C GLU A 30 -7.33 66.80 -35.43
N LYS A 31 -8.64 67.11 -35.47
CA LYS A 31 -9.71 66.11 -35.59
C LYS A 31 -9.68 65.35 -36.93
N LEU A 32 -9.35 66.03 -38.03
CA LEU A 32 -9.16 65.39 -39.33
C LEU A 32 -7.93 64.47 -39.34
N SER A 33 -6.82 64.90 -38.73
CA SER A 33 -5.58 64.13 -38.69
C SER A 33 -5.67 62.88 -37.81
N THR A 34 -6.46 62.94 -36.74
CA THR A 34 -6.67 61.82 -35.79
C THR A 34 -7.85 60.93 -36.19
N GLY A 35 -8.78 61.43 -37.00
CA GLY A 35 -10.04 60.76 -37.32
C GLY A 35 -11.00 60.64 -36.12
N LEU A 36 -10.68 61.27 -34.98
CA LEU A 36 -11.48 61.21 -33.77
C LEU A 36 -12.21 62.53 -33.56
N ARG A 37 -13.51 62.44 -33.23
CA ARG A 37 -14.34 63.63 -32.96
C ARG A 37 -13.96 64.32 -31.64
N ILE A 38 -13.48 63.56 -30.66
CA ILE A 38 -13.08 64.00 -29.31
C ILE A 38 -11.62 63.61 -29.12
N ASN A 39 -10.72 64.59 -29.06
CA ASN A 39 -9.28 64.35 -28.90
C ASN A 39 -8.77 64.70 -27.51
N ARG A 40 -9.41 65.65 -26.83
CA ARG A 40 -9.00 66.13 -25.50
C ARG A 40 -10.21 66.17 -24.58
N ALA A 41 -9.97 66.07 -23.27
CA ALA A 41 -11.03 66.17 -22.26
C ALA A 41 -11.76 67.53 -22.30
N ALA A 42 -11.12 68.58 -22.85
CA ALA A 42 -11.71 69.90 -23.05
C ALA A 42 -12.77 69.95 -24.17
N ASP A 43 -12.75 69.02 -25.14
CA ASP A 43 -13.76 68.96 -26.21
C ASP A 43 -15.09 68.40 -25.69
N ASP A 44 -15.04 67.30 -24.93
CA ASP A 44 -16.19 66.62 -24.31
C ASP A 44 -15.67 65.63 -23.24
N ALA A 45 -15.62 66.06 -21.99
CA ALA A 45 -15.10 65.24 -20.89
C ALA A 45 -15.93 63.97 -20.67
N ALA A 46 -17.26 64.07 -20.76
CA ALA A 46 -18.16 62.93 -20.55
C ALA A 46 -18.07 61.92 -21.72
N GLY A 47 -18.05 62.41 -22.95
CA GLY A 47 -17.88 61.58 -24.15
C GLY A 47 -16.52 60.90 -24.21
N LEU A 48 -15.45 61.60 -23.80
CA LEU A 48 -14.12 61.02 -23.70
C LEU A 48 -14.09 59.87 -22.68
N THR A 49 -14.58 60.10 -21.45
CA THR A 49 -14.64 59.06 -20.40
C THR A 49 -15.47 57.84 -20.82
N ILE A 50 -16.61 58.04 -21.49
CA ILE A 50 -17.41 56.92 -22.02
C ILE A 50 -16.62 56.17 -23.10
N SER A 51 -15.95 56.89 -24.01
CA SER A 51 -15.16 56.28 -25.08
C SER A 51 -13.96 55.47 -24.55
N GLU A 52 -13.32 55.94 -23.48
CA GLU A 52 -12.21 55.27 -22.82
C GLU A 52 -12.69 54.04 -22.07
N ARG A 53 -13.83 54.12 -21.36
CA ARG A 53 -14.49 52.96 -20.75
C ARG A 53 -14.83 51.90 -21.80
N LEU A 54 -15.37 52.30 -22.95
CA LEU A 54 -15.67 51.37 -24.05
C LEU A 54 -14.40 50.78 -24.65
N ARG A 55 -13.33 51.57 -24.84
CA ARG A 55 -12.02 51.05 -25.28
C ARG A 55 -11.46 50.03 -24.29
N GLN A 56 -11.55 50.30 -22.98
CA GLN A 56 -11.15 49.37 -21.93
C GLN A 56 -11.99 48.08 -21.98
N GLN A 57 -13.30 48.19 -22.15
CA GLN A 57 -14.18 47.04 -22.32
C GLN A 57 -13.82 46.23 -23.57
N VAL A 58 -13.56 46.87 -24.71
CA VAL A 58 -13.12 46.19 -25.93
C VAL A 58 -11.81 45.44 -25.70
N MET A 59 -10.81 46.08 -25.07
CA MET A 59 -9.55 45.40 -24.72
C MET A 59 -9.76 44.23 -23.74
N GLY A 60 -10.64 44.40 -22.76
CA GLY A 60 -11.03 43.35 -21.82
C GLY A 60 -11.72 42.17 -22.51
N LEU A 61 -12.65 42.45 -23.43
CA LEU A 61 -13.34 41.45 -24.25
C LEU A 61 -12.36 40.73 -25.18
N SER A 62 -11.42 41.45 -25.82
CA SER A 62 -10.38 40.82 -26.65
C SER A 62 -9.54 39.83 -25.84
N ARG A 63 -9.17 40.18 -24.60
CA ARG A 63 -8.48 39.24 -23.69
C ARG A 63 -9.37 38.07 -23.27
N ALA A 64 -10.65 38.32 -22.98
CA ALA A 64 -11.60 37.26 -22.67
C ALA A 64 -11.78 36.27 -23.83
N ILE A 65 -11.79 36.76 -25.08
CA ILE A 65 -11.85 35.92 -26.28
C ILE A 65 -10.59 35.04 -26.38
N SER A 66 -9.39 35.60 -26.20
CA SER A 66 -8.15 34.80 -26.19
C SER A 66 -8.17 33.74 -25.06
N ASN A 67 -8.60 34.11 -23.85
CA ASN A 67 -8.71 33.15 -22.75
C ASN A 67 -9.74 32.04 -23.04
N ALA A 68 -10.84 32.36 -23.72
CA ALA A 68 -11.83 31.39 -24.14
C ALA A 68 -11.26 30.43 -25.21
N GLN A 69 -10.44 30.93 -26.13
CA GLN A 69 -9.72 30.11 -27.11
C GLN A 69 -8.73 29.15 -26.42
N ASP A 70 -7.99 29.63 -25.41
CA ASP A 70 -7.12 28.77 -24.60
C ASP A 70 -7.93 27.68 -23.87
N GLY A 71 -9.12 28.03 -23.36
CA GLY A 71 -10.05 27.08 -22.77
C GLY A 71 -10.55 26.01 -23.76
N ILE A 72 -10.83 26.40 -25.01
CA ILE A 72 -11.20 25.46 -26.08
C ILE A 72 -10.03 24.52 -26.37
N SER A 73 -8.81 25.05 -26.51
CA SER A 73 -7.60 24.24 -26.75
C SER A 73 -7.34 23.23 -25.63
N LEU A 74 -7.58 23.63 -24.38
CA LEU A 74 -7.49 22.73 -23.22
C LEU A 74 -8.51 21.60 -23.33
N ILE A 75 -9.78 21.91 -23.64
CA ILE A 75 -10.84 20.90 -23.78
C ILE A 75 -10.53 19.95 -24.94
N GLN A 76 -10.07 20.45 -26.08
CA GLN A 76 -9.70 19.61 -27.24
C GLN A 76 -8.55 18.66 -26.92
N THR A 77 -7.58 19.12 -26.13
CA THR A 77 -6.47 18.26 -25.67
C THR A 77 -6.98 17.13 -24.77
N ALA A 78 -7.90 17.44 -23.85
CA ALA A 78 -8.54 16.44 -23.00
C ALA A 78 -9.42 15.47 -23.83
N GLU A 79 -10.18 15.97 -24.80
CA GLU A 79 -11.04 15.17 -25.67
C GLU A 79 -10.25 14.20 -26.54
N GLY A 80 -9.12 14.63 -27.10
CA GLY A 80 -8.22 13.75 -27.84
C GLY A 80 -7.69 12.59 -26.99
N ALA A 81 -7.27 12.88 -25.75
CA ALA A 81 -6.81 11.85 -24.81
C ALA A 81 -7.95 10.90 -24.36
N LEU A 82 -9.17 11.40 -24.20
CA LEU A 82 -10.35 10.58 -23.91
C LEU A 82 -10.77 9.71 -25.10
N SER A 83 -10.63 10.19 -26.33
CA SER A 83 -10.86 9.40 -27.54
C SER A 83 -9.91 8.20 -27.60
N GLU A 84 -8.63 8.39 -27.25
CA GLU A 84 -7.67 7.28 -27.17
C GLU A 84 -8.04 6.29 -26.06
N SER A 85 -8.41 6.81 -24.88
CA SER A 85 -8.88 5.99 -23.76
C SER A 85 -10.12 5.16 -24.14
N HIS A 86 -11.02 5.72 -24.96
CA HIS A 86 -12.19 5.01 -25.46
C HIS A 86 -11.82 3.85 -26.39
N SER A 87 -10.91 4.06 -27.34
CA SER A 87 -10.39 3.00 -28.23
C SER A 87 -9.73 1.86 -27.45
N ILE A 88 -8.94 2.20 -26.43
CA ILE A 88 -8.30 1.22 -25.53
C ILE A 88 -9.37 0.41 -24.77
N LEU A 89 -10.39 1.06 -24.22
CA LEU A 89 -11.49 0.39 -23.51
C LEU A 89 -12.32 -0.50 -24.43
N GLN A 90 -12.51 -0.11 -25.69
CA GLN A 90 -13.16 -0.95 -26.69
C GLN A 90 -12.32 -2.21 -26.95
N ARG A 91 -11.00 -2.06 -27.14
CA ARG A 91 -10.09 -3.20 -27.29
C ARG A 91 -10.09 -4.13 -26.07
N MET A 92 -10.07 -3.59 -24.87
CA MET A 92 -10.19 -4.38 -23.64
C MET A 92 -11.52 -5.15 -23.58
N ARG A 93 -12.63 -4.55 -24.06
CA ARG A 93 -13.92 -5.24 -24.15
C ARG A 93 -13.90 -6.38 -25.16
N GLU A 94 -13.30 -6.19 -26.33
CA GLU A 94 -13.14 -7.25 -27.34
C GLU A 94 -12.37 -8.45 -26.77
N LEU A 95 -11.25 -8.17 -26.09
CA LEU A 95 -10.44 -9.18 -25.42
C LEU A 95 -11.21 -9.91 -24.30
N ALA A 96 -12.02 -9.18 -23.52
CA ALA A 96 -12.86 -9.79 -22.49
C ALA A 96 -13.90 -10.75 -23.10
N VAL A 97 -14.58 -10.36 -24.17
CA VAL A 97 -15.52 -11.23 -24.89
C VAL A 97 -14.81 -12.43 -25.52
N GLN A 98 -13.61 -12.22 -26.08
CA GLN A 98 -12.78 -13.30 -26.60
C GLN A 98 -12.42 -14.30 -25.50
N SER A 99 -11.96 -13.83 -24.33
CA SER A 99 -11.57 -14.68 -23.19
C SER A 99 -12.73 -15.52 -22.62
N ALA A 100 -13.97 -15.07 -22.80
CA ALA A 100 -15.18 -15.78 -22.35
C ALA A 100 -15.56 -16.97 -23.25
N ASN A 101 -14.88 -17.17 -24.38
CA ASN A 101 -15.13 -18.30 -25.26
C ASN A 101 -14.57 -19.61 -24.65
N GLY A 102 -15.43 -20.59 -24.44
CA GLY A 102 -15.08 -21.89 -23.82
C GLY A 102 -14.14 -22.78 -24.64
N THR A 103 -13.86 -22.45 -25.90
CA THR A 103 -12.89 -23.20 -26.73
C THR A 103 -11.44 -22.79 -26.51
N LEU A 104 -11.19 -21.68 -25.80
CA LEU A 104 -9.83 -21.21 -25.52
C LEU A 104 -9.18 -22.01 -24.40
N THR A 105 -7.88 -22.26 -24.56
CA THR A 105 -7.07 -22.90 -23.51
C THR A 105 -6.76 -21.89 -22.39
N SER A 106 -6.26 -22.39 -21.25
CA SER A 106 -5.81 -21.51 -20.16
C SER A 106 -4.60 -20.66 -20.56
N ASP A 107 -3.73 -21.17 -21.43
CA ASP A 107 -2.58 -20.42 -21.96
C ASP A 107 -3.03 -19.25 -22.87
N ASP A 108 -4.06 -19.46 -23.70
CA ASP A 108 -4.59 -18.38 -24.56
C ASP A 108 -5.25 -17.26 -23.73
N ARG A 109 -6.04 -17.65 -22.71
CA ARG A 109 -6.65 -16.67 -21.77
C ARG A 109 -5.60 -15.84 -21.05
N LEU A 110 -4.44 -16.43 -20.81
CA LEU A 110 -3.37 -15.70 -20.19
C LEU A 110 -2.74 -14.66 -21.12
N GLU A 111 -2.43 -15.01 -22.37
CA GLU A 111 -1.88 -14.03 -23.31
C GLU A 111 -2.83 -12.85 -23.50
N ILE A 112 -4.14 -13.12 -23.53
CA ILE A 112 -5.17 -12.08 -23.48
C ILE A 112 -5.06 -11.22 -22.21
N GLN A 113 -4.86 -11.82 -21.03
CA GLN A 113 -4.68 -11.09 -19.78
C GLN A 113 -3.42 -10.22 -19.79
N LYS A 114 -2.32 -10.66 -20.42
CA LYS A 114 -1.12 -9.85 -20.59
C LYS A 114 -1.40 -8.61 -21.46
N GLU A 115 -2.14 -8.77 -22.56
CA GLU A 115 -2.56 -7.65 -23.40
C GLU A 115 -3.45 -6.67 -22.62
N ILE A 116 -4.42 -7.17 -21.84
CA ILE A 116 -5.27 -6.33 -20.97
C ILE A 116 -4.43 -5.55 -19.96
N ASN A 117 -3.40 -6.17 -19.36
CA ASN A 117 -2.53 -5.48 -18.41
C ASN A 117 -1.73 -4.35 -19.07
N LEU A 118 -1.22 -4.56 -20.29
CA LEU A 118 -0.54 -3.51 -21.06
C LEU A 118 -1.49 -2.36 -21.41
N LEU A 119 -2.71 -2.68 -21.86
CA LEU A 119 -3.73 -1.67 -22.18
C LEU A 119 -4.13 -0.85 -20.94
N LYS A 120 -4.19 -1.48 -19.77
CA LYS A 120 -4.42 -0.81 -18.48
C LYS A 120 -3.28 0.14 -18.14
N ASP A 121 -2.03 -0.28 -18.33
CA ASP A 121 -0.86 0.57 -18.10
C ASP A 121 -0.82 1.76 -19.05
N ASP A 122 -1.19 1.56 -20.32
CA ASP A 122 -1.32 2.66 -21.29
C ASP A 122 -2.45 3.63 -20.93
N LEU A 123 -3.59 3.15 -20.43
CA LEU A 123 -4.67 4.01 -19.93
C LEU A 123 -4.18 4.88 -18.76
N ASN A 124 -3.47 4.27 -17.80
CA ASN A 124 -2.85 4.99 -16.69
C ASN A 124 -1.82 6.02 -17.18
N ARG A 125 -1.01 5.67 -18.18
CA ARG A 125 -0.04 6.58 -18.79
C ARG A 125 -0.74 7.79 -19.42
N ILE A 126 -1.78 7.60 -20.23
CA ILE A 126 -2.55 8.69 -20.84
C ILE A 126 -3.12 9.61 -19.75
N SER A 127 -3.70 9.04 -18.70
CA SER A 127 -4.23 9.79 -17.57
C SER A 127 -3.18 10.69 -16.90
N ASN A 128 -1.97 10.17 -16.70
CA ASN A 128 -0.88 10.86 -15.98
C ASN A 128 -0.05 11.79 -16.88
N SER A 129 0.04 11.52 -18.19
CA SER A 129 0.86 12.31 -19.12
C SER A 129 0.09 13.45 -19.79
N THR A 130 -1.23 13.37 -19.87
CA THR A 130 -2.05 14.40 -20.54
C THR A 130 -2.02 15.72 -19.76
N GLU A 131 -1.39 16.73 -20.35
CA GLU A 131 -1.23 18.05 -19.74
C GLU A 131 -1.41 19.18 -20.75
N PHE A 132 -1.92 20.32 -20.27
CA PHE A 132 -1.97 21.57 -21.02
C PHE A 132 -1.33 22.67 -20.19
N ASN A 133 -0.29 23.32 -20.73
CA ASN A 133 0.48 24.34 -20.03
C ASN A 133 0.92 23.87 -18.62
N THR A 134 1.51 22.67 -18.54
CA THR A 134 1.94 21.97 -17.30
C THR A 134 0.84 21.55 -16.32
N LYS A 135 -0.44 21.82 -16.63
CA LYS A 135 -1.56 21.35 -15.81
C LYS A 135 -2.03 19.99 -16.28
N LYS A 136 -2.03 19.00 -15.39
CA LYS A 136 -2.60 17.68 -15.65
C LYS A 136 -4.11 17.78 -15.84
N LEU A 137 -4.65 17.09 -16.85
CA LEU A 137 -6.05 17.22 -17.23
C LEU A 137 -6.94 16.06 -16.74
N LEU A 138 -6.38 14.84 -16.68
CA LEU A 138 -7.16 13.61 -16.51
C LEU A 138 -6.87 12.86 -15.20
N ASP A 139 -6.02 13.41 -14.33
CA ASP A 139 -5.63 12.78 -13.06
C ASP A 139 -6.54 13.14 -11.87
N GLY A 140 -7.55 14.00 -12.10
CA GLY A 140 -8.48 14.50 -11.07
C GLY A 140 -7.95 15.67 -10.22
N SER A 141 -6.67 16.04 -10.36
CA SER A 141 -6.02 17.09 -9.56
C SER A 141 -6.59 18.50 -9.82
N LEU A 142 -7.17 18.73 -11.00
CA LEU A 142 -7.84 19.98 -11.38
C LEU A 142 -9.06 20.30 -10.51
N THR A 143 -9.75 19.27 -10.00
CA THR A 143 -11.02 19.44 -9.27
C THR A 143 -10.77 19.59 -7.77
N ALA A 144 -9.80 18.87 -7.22
CA ALA A 144 -9.42 18.99 -5.81
C ALA A 144 -7.91 18.84 -5.63
N THR A 145 -7.29 19.73 -4.84
CA THR A 145 -5.94 19.53 -4.34
C THR A 145 -6.01 18.70 -3.07
N ILE A 146 -5.49 17.47 -3.12
CA ILE A 146 -5.49 16.56 -1.97
C ILE A 146 -4.05 16.40 -1.50
N SER A 147 -3.83 16.64 -0.21
CA SER A 147 -2.57 16.32 0.49
C SER A 147 -2.84 15.29 1.56
N THR A 148 -2.11 14.18 1.55
CA THR A 148 -2.19 13.12 2.56
C THR A 148 -0.93 13.13 3.42
N SER A 149 -1.06 12.91 4.73
CA SER A 149 0.09 12.81 5.65
C SER A 149 0.69 11.40 5.70
N SER A 150 0.03 10.42 5.07
CA SER A 150 0.49 9.03 5.00
C SER A 150 0.84 8.66 3.56
N SER A 151 1.98 7.98 3.40
CA SER A 151 2.44 7.43 2.11
C SER A 151 1.58 6.26 1.61
N THR A 152 0.76 5.65 2.48
CA THR A 152 -0.06 4.48 2.18
C THR A 152 -1.52 4.81 1.86
N SER A 153 -1.87 6.10 1.82
CA SER A 153 -3.23 6.55 1.51
C SER A 153 -3.24 7.66 0.48
N LYS A 154 -4.14 7.58 -0.49
CA LYS A 154 -4.35 8.56 -1.55
C LYS A 154 -5.83 8.90 -1.67
N GLY A 155 -6.15 10.17 -1.87
CA GLY A 155 -7.50 10.58 -2.27
C GLY A 155 -7.62 10.57 -3.79
N ILE A 156 -8.69 9.97 -4.30
CA ILE A 156 -9.04 9.94 -5.72
C ILE A 156 -10.26 10.81 -5.92
N VAL A 157 -10.15 11.83 -6.75
CA VAL A 157 -11.28 12.69 -7.11
C VAL A 157 -12.10 12.00 -8.19
N ARG A 158 -13.37 11.68 -7.92
CA ARG A 158 -14.30 11.07 -8.88
C ARG A 158 -15.39 12.02 -9.37
N GLY A 159 -15.60 13.14 -8.68
CA GLY A 159 -16.65 14.08 -9.01
C GLY A 159 -16.39 15.47 -8.45
N ASN A 160 -17.40 16.33 -8.58
CA ASN A 160 -17.33 17.68 -8.02
C ASN A 160 -17.18 17.61 -6.50
N THR A 161 -16.15 18.27 -5.96
CA THR A 161 -15.95 18.34 -4.51
C THR A 161 -16.48 19.67 -3.99
N SER A 162 -17.42 19.61 -3.05
CA SER A 162 -17.84 20.77 -2.25
C SER A 162 -17.17 20.77 -0.86
N ALA A 163 -16.50 19.67 -0.50
CA ALA A 163 -15.89 19.49 0.80
C ALA A 163 -14.51 20.16 0.86
N ARG A 164 -14.32 21.05 1.85
CA ARG A 164 -13.05 21.74 2.12
C ARG A 164 -12.71 21.54 3.60
N GLY A 165 -11.49 21.10 3.89
CA GLY A 165 -11.01 20.93 5.27
C GLY A 165 -10.08 19.73 5.43
N ASP A 166 -9.49 19.64 6.62
CA ASP A 166 -8.62 18.53 7.00
C ASP A 166 -9.45 17.42 7.65
N PHE A 167 -9.24 16.18 7.18
CA PHE A 167 -9.95 15.01 7.68
C PHE A 167 -8.95 13.98 8.22
N ARG A 168 -9.30 13.38 9.36
CA ARG A 168 -8.59 12.24 9.92
C ARG A 168 -9.28 10.96 9.49
N PHE A 169 -8.54 10.05 8.87
CA PHE A 169 -9.02 8.73 8.51
C PHE A 169 -8.50 7.70 9.49
N GLN A 170 -9.42 6.87 10.00
CA GLN A 170 -9.10 5.71 10.80
C GLN A 170 -9.63 4.47 10.08
N ILE A 171 -8.73 3.56 9.76
CA ILE A 171 -9.04 2.28 9.15
C ILE A 171 -9.03 1.24 10.26
N SER A 172 -10.12 0.51 10.44
CA SER A 172 -10.24 -0.58 11.40
C SER A 172 -10.72 -1.83 10.67
N GLN A 173 -9.97 -2.91 10.81
CA GLN A 173 -10.31 -4.20 10.22
C GLN A 173 -11.41 -4.87 11.05
N VAL A 174 -12.55 -5.18 10.42
CA VAL A 174 -13.68 -5.82 11.10
C VAL A 174 -13.71 -7.33 10.85
N ASN A 175 -13.35 -7.75 9.64
CA ASN A 175 -13.06 -9.14 9.34
C ASN A 175 -11.63 -9.22 8.80
N GLN A 176 -10.83 -10.15 9.33
CA GLN A 176 -9.46 -10.32 8.90
C GLN A 176 -9.35 -10.86 7.45
N GLY A 177 -10.47 -11.37 6.92
CA GLY A 177 -10.47 -12.17 5.70
C GLY A 177 -9.73 -13.48 5.95
N VAL A 178 -9.95 -14.46 5.08
CA VAL A 178 -9.27 -15.75 5.15
C VAL A 178 -8.46 -15.92 3.88
N ALA A 179 -7.18 -16.23 4.03
CA ALA A 179 -6.37 -16.60 2.88
C ALA A 179 -6.79 -17.98 2.38
N GLN A 180 -6.83 -18.16 1.06
CA GLN A 180 -7.06 -19.48 0.48
C GLN A 180 -5.97 -20.46 0.93
N GLU A 181 -6.40 -21.65 1.34
CA GLU A 181 -5.49 -22.77 1.66
C GLU A 181 -5.82 -23.97 0.79
N GLN A 182 -4.81 -24.45 0.06
CA GLN A 182 -4.86 -25.76 -0.59
C GLN A 182 -4.02 -26.74 0.22
N GLY A 183 -4.60 -27.88 0.57
CA GLY A 183 -3.95 -28.95 1.31
C GLY A 183 -3.81 -30.20 0.44
N SER A 184 -2.69 -30.90 0.59
CA SER A 184 -2.55 -32.26 0.09
C SER A 184 -3.37 -33.26 0.92
N ASN A 185 -3.38 -34.51 0.48
CA ASN A 185 -3.72 -35.63 1.34
C ASN A 185 -2.81 -35.67 2.58
N ILE A 186 -3.32 -36.21 3.68
CA ILE A 186 -2.52 -36.50 4.87
C ILE A 186 -1.55 -37.63 4.51
N PHE A 187 -0.24 -37.36 4.59
CA PHE A 187 0.80 -38.34 4.33
C PHE A 187 1.08 -39.17 5.58
N THR A 188 1.10 -40.49 5.41
CA THR A 188 1.40 -41.46 6.47
C THR A 188 2.47 -42.42 6.00
N LEU A 189 3.28 -42.95 6.92
CA LEU A 189 4.28 -43.94 6.56
C LEU A 189 3.63 -45.22 6.02
N GLN A 190 4.29 -45.91 5.09
CA GLN A 190 3.75 -47.12 4.45
C GLN A 190 3.48 -48.25 5.46
N ASN A 191 4.39 -48.41 6.43
CA ASN A 191 4.37 -49.51 7.41
C ASN A 191 3.88 -49.08 8.80
N SER A 192 3.33 -47.87 8.93
CA SER A 192 2.89 -47.32 10.20
C SER A 192 1.81 -46.28 10.01
N SER A 193 0.77 -46.27 10.84
CA SER A 193 -0.24 -45.21 10.88
C SER A 193 0.29 -43.88 11.45
N THR A 194 1.61 -43.72 11.55
CA THR A 194 2.27 -42.49 11.98
C THR A 194 2.26 -41.50 10.83
N VAL A 195 1.97 -40.24 11.16
CA VAL A 195 1.92 -39.14 10.21
C VAL A 195 3.35 -38.73 9.82
N ALA A 196 3.57 -38.49 8.52
CA ALA A 196 4.85 -38.09 7.99
C ALA A 196 5.22 -36.65 8.41
N ASP A 197 6.53 -36.38 8.56
CA ASP A 197 7.09 -35.06 8.84
C ASP A 197 7.90 -34.52 7.66
N SER A 198 8.46 -33.32 7.79
CA SER A 198 9.29 -32.70 6.74
C SER A 198 10.54 -33.51 6.37
N ASN A 199 11.01 -34.42 7.22
CA ASN A 199 12.22 -35.23 6.98
C ASN A 199 11.88 -36.61 6.41
N THR A 200 10.61 -36.98 6.36
CA THR A 200 10.16 -38.26 5.83
C THR A 200 10.32 -38.28 4.31
N LYS A 201 10.97 -39.31 3.78
CA LYS A 201 11.16 -39.49 2.34
C LYS A 201 9.88 -39.90 1.64
N LEU A 202 9.74 -39.54 0.37
CA LEU A 202 8.59 -39.90 -0.47
C LEU A 202 8.47 -41.41 -0.68
N GLU A 203 9.60 -42.14 -0.70
CA GLU A 203 9.62 -43.62 -0.75
C GLU A 203 8.98 -44.27 0.48
N ASP A 204 8.99 -43.61 1.64
CA ASP A 204 8.46 -44.18 2.88
C ASP A 204 6.96 -43.89 3.07
N ILE A 205 6.33 -43.14 2.15
CA ILE A 205 4.95 -42.63 2.29
C ILE A 205 3.97 -43.53 1.55
N GLY A 206 2.94 -43.99 2.26
CA GLY A 206 1.94 -44.94 1.75
C GLY A 206 1.10 -44.40 0.58
N GLN A 207 0.85 -43.10 0.53
CA GLN A 207 0.01 -42.45 -0.50
C GLN A 207 0.65 -42.48 -1.90
N PHE A 208 1.97 -42.72 -2.00
CA PHE A 208 2.66 -42.88 -3.28
C PHE A 208 2.67 -44.33 -3.79
N TYR A 209 2.04 -45.26 -3.08
CA TYR A 209 1.85 -46.63 -3.53
C TYR A 209 0.44 -46.83 -4.08
N ASP A 210 0.33 -47.55 -5.19
CA ASP A 210 -0.98 -47.98 -5.70
C ASP A 210 -1.56 -49.15 -4.88
N ALA A 211 -2.80 -49.55 -5.19
CA ALA A 211 -3.46 -50.68 -4.53
C ALA A 211 -2.75 -52.03 -4.72
N ASN A 212 -1.81 -52.13 -5.68
CA ASN A 212 -0.99 -53.32 -5.95
C ASN A 212 0.40 -53.25 -5.28
N GLY A 213 0.69 -52.18 -4.53
CA GLY A 213 1.98 -51.97 -3.87
C GLY A 213 3.10 -51.48 -4.80
N ALA A 214 2.78 -50.99 -5.99
CA ALA A 214 3.76 -50.37 -6.89
C ALA A 214 3.96 -48.89 -6.52
N PHE A 215 5.22 -48.47 -6.45
CA PHE A 215 5.58 -47.08 -6.11
C PHE A 215 5.44 -46.15 -7.32
N ALA A 216 4.65 -45.10 -7.18
CA ALA A 216 4.37 -44.11 -8.23
C ALA A 216 5.65 -43.45 -8.75
N LEU A 217 6.63 -43.19 -7.88
CA LEU A 217 7.87 -42.50 -8.22
C LEU A 217 9.06 -43.46 -8.41
N ALA A 218 8.81 -44.70 -8.85
CA ALA A 218 9.87 -45.66 -9.18
C ALA A 218 10.85 -45.11 -10.23
N ASN A 219 10.36 -44.23 -11.11
CA ASN A 219 11.16 -43.33 -11.93
C ASN A 219 10.85 -41.89 -11.54
N SER A 220 11.84 -40.99 -11.67
CA SER A 220 11.63 -39.55 -11.47
C SER A 220 10.50 -39.04 -12.37
N GLN A 221 9.53 -38.35 -11.78
CA GLN A 221 8.41 -37.76 -12.50
C GLN A 221 8.48 -36.24 -12.49
N THR A 222 7.84 -35.62 -13.48
CA THR A 222 7.78 -34.16 -13.58
C THR A 222 6.46 -33.64 -13.02
N LEU A 223 6.52 -32.74 -12.04
CA LEU A 223 5.39 -31.97 -11.55
C LEU A 223 5.44 -30.58 -12.17
N ASN A 224 4.45 -30.25 -12.99
CA ASN A 224 4.28 -28.91 -13.53
C ASN A 224 3.37 -28.11 -12.60
N ILE A 225 3.85 -26.92 -12.23
CA ILE A 225 3.18 -25.95 -11.37
C ILE A 225 2.89 -24.72 -12.22
N GLN A 226 1.66 -24.27 -12.20
CA GLN A 226 1.18 -23.17 -13.02
C GLN A 226 0.54 -22.11 -12.14
N GLY A 227 0.79 -20.83 -12.43
CA GLY A 227 0.20 -19.72 -11.70
C GLY A 227 0.70 -18.37 -12.22
N ASN A 228 -0.15 -17.33 -12.11
CA ASN A 228 0.11 -15.97 -12.64
C ASN A 228 0.58 -15.96 -14.11
N GLY A 229 0.11 -16.92 -14.88
CA GLY A 229 0.48 -17.06 -16.28
C GLY A 229 1.89 -17.54 -16.58
N LYS A 230 2.54 -18.12 -15.61
CA LYS A 230 3.80 -18.79 -15.82
C LYS A 230 3.61 -20.25 -15.48
N SER A 231 4.45 -21.08 -16.08
CA SER A 231 4.49 -22.51 -15.83
C SER A 231 5.94 -22.88 -15.53
N THR A 232 6.13 -23.69 -14.51
CA THR A 232 7.43 -24.19 -14.10
C THR A 232 7.32 -25.67 -13.80
N SER A 233 8.38 -26.42 -14.06
CA SER A 233 8.43 -27.85 -13.79
C SER A 233 9.45 -28.16 -12.70
N ILE A 234 9.11 -29.09 -11.82
CA ILE A 234 10.03 -29.66 -10.84
C ILE A 234 10.10 -31.18 -11.01
N GLN A 235 11.29 -31.74 -10.83
CA GLN A 235 11.48 -33.18 -10.79
C GLN A 235 11.22 -33.70 -9.38
N VAL A 236 10.34 -34.70 -9.28
CA VAL A 236 9.94 -35.39 -8.06
C VAL A 236 10.47 -36.83 -8.15
N SER A 237 11.28 -37.23 -7.18
CA SER A 237 11.88 -38.57 -7.08
C SER A 237 11.67 -39.14 -5.68
N GLY A 238 11.65 -40.47 -5.55
CA GLY A 238 11.38 -41.13 -4.25
C GLY A 238 12.35 -40.77 -3.13
N ASP A 239 13.60 -40.42 -3.47
CA ASP A 239 14.64 -40.03 -2.50
C ASP A 239 14.38 -38.68 -1.81
N LEU A 240 13.50 -37.83 -2.36
CA LEU A 240 13.23 -36.51 -1.78
C LEU A 240 12.41 -36.66 -0.51
N THR A 241 12.65 -35.77 0.44
CA THR A 241 11.81 -35.59 1.61
C THR A 241 10.60 -34.70 1.32
N LEU A 242 9.53 -34.80 2.13
CA LEU A 242 8.39 -33.88 2.04
C LEU A 242 8.81 -32.41 2.17
N GLY A 243 9.76 -32.12 3.05
CA GLY A 243 10.31 -30.78 3.24
C GLY A 243 11.06 -30.26 2.01
N GLU A 244 11.85 -31.12 1.35
CA GLU A 244 12.52 -30.77 0.09
C GLU A 244 11.52 -30.57 -1.06
N LEU A 245 10.49 -31.41 -1.15
CA LEU A 245 9.42 -31.23 -2.13
C LEU A 245 8.70 -29.89 -1.92
N ALA A 246 8.28 -29.60 -0.69
CA ALA A 246 7.65 -28.32 -0.33
C ALA A 246 8.57 -27.13 -0.61
N SER A 247 9.87 -27.24 -0.30
CA SER A 247 10.85 -26.19 -0.59
C SER A 247 11.06 -25.99 -2.09
N ARG A 248 11.07 -27.07 -2.90
CA ARG A 248 11.15 -26.96 -4.37
C ARG A 248 9.91 -26.33 -4.96
N MET A 249 8.72 -26.69 -4.44
CA MET A 249 7.46 -26.05 -4.80
C MET A 249 7.47 -24.56 -4.43
N GLN A 250 7.94 -24.20 -3.23
CA GLN A 250 8.09 -22.81 -2.82
C GLN A 250 9.00 -22.02 -3.76
N THR A 251 10.20 -22.54 -4.05
CA THR A 251 11.16 -21.89 -4.96
C THR A 251 10.60 -21.75 -6.37
N ALA A 252 9.89 -22.77 -6.85
CA ALA A 252 9.23 -22.75 -8.15
C ALA A 252 8.12 -21.68 -8.21
N ILE A 253 7.33 -21.54 -7.14
CA ILE A 253 6.23 -20.58 -7.05
C ILE A 253 6.73 -19.14 -6.85
N SER A 254 7.62 -18.88 -5.89
CA SER A 254 8.11 -17.51 -5.64
C SER A 254 9.16 -17.07 -6.66
N GLY A 255 10.04 -17.97 -7.10
CA GLY A 255 11.11 -17.67 -8.05
C GLY A 255 10.61 -17.65 -9.50
N ASN A 256 10.19 -18.80 -10.01
CA ASN A 256 9.92 -18.96 -11.44
C ASN A 256 8.55 -18.38 -11.84
N LEU A 257 7.51 -18.61 -11.03
CA LEU A 257 6.19 -18.02 -11.26
C LEU A 257 6.11 -16.55 -10.81
N GLY A 258 7.03 -16.10 -9.95
CA GLY A 258 7.04 -14.75 -9.39
C GLY A 258 5.88 -14.49 -8.43
N ILE A 259 5.26 -15.54 -7.89
CA ILE A 259 4.16 -15.45 -6.93
C ILE A 259 4.77 -15.39 -5.54
N ASN A 260 5.15 -14.19 -5.13
CA ASN A 260 5.79 -13.97 -3.82
C ASN A 260 4.79 -14.10 -2.64
N ASN A 261 3.50 -14.05 -2.94
CA ASN A 261 2.43 -14.08 -1.96
C ASN A 261 1.86 -15.49 -1.80
N VAL A 262 2.63 -16.56 -1.98
CA VAL A 262 2.19 -17.93 -1.66
C VAL A 262 3.28 -18.61 -0.86
N GLN A 263 2.87 -19.28 0.22
CA GLN A 263 3.75 -20.05 1.07
C GLN A 263 3.39 -21.53 0.98
N VAL A 264 4.40 -22.36 0.77
CA VAL A 264 4.32 -23.81 0.75
C VAL A 264 5.09 -24.34 1.94
N PHE A 265 4.43 -25.10 2.79
CA PHE A 265 5.06 -25.72 3.95
C PHE A 265 4.41 -27.06 4.28
N VAL A 266 5.16 -27.91 4.96
CA VAL A 266 4.66 -29.18 5.49
C VAL A 266 4.20 -28.93 6.92
N ASN A 267 2.97 -29.31 7.21
CA ASN A 267 2.41 -29.12 8.54
C ASN A 267 2.99 -30.17 9.50
N PRO A 268 3.67 -29.78 10.59
CA PRO A 268 4.35 -30.73 11.46
C PRO A 268 3.35 -31.66 12.17
N SER A 269 3.84 -32.80 12.66
CA SER A 269 3.03 -33.82 13.34
C SER A 269 2.27 -33.33 14.58
N SER A 270 2.66 -32.17 15.13
CA SER A 270 2.06 -31.54 16.31
C SER A 270 0.99 -30.47 16.00
N SER A 271 0.58 -30.31 14.74
CA SER A 271 -0.33 -29.25 14.27
C SER A 271 -1.74 -29.75 13.94
N SER A 272 -2.70 -28.83 13.75
CA SER A 272 -4.02 -29.15 13.19
C SER A 272 -3.90 -29.55 11.71
N ASN A 273 -4.30 -30.78 11.36
CA ASN A 273 -4.00 -31.48 10.09
C ASN A 273 -2.50 -31.73 9.89
N PRO A 274 -1.90 -32.71 10.60
CA PRO A 274 -0.49 -33.03 10.48
C PRO A 274 -0.17 -33.74 9.14
N GLY A 275 1.06 -33.61 8.65
CA GLY A 275 1.57 -34.38 7.51
C GLY A 275 0.95 -34.03 6.17
N VAL A 276 0.41 -32.82 6.02
CA VAL A 276 -0.06 -32.28 4.73
C VAL A 276 0.91 -31.23 4.22
N ILE A 277 1.11 -31.17 2.91
CA ILE A 277 1.68 -30.01 2.22
C ILE A 277 0.56 -28.98 2.07
N LYS A 278 0.74 -27.81 2.69
CA LYS A 278 -0.18 -26.68 2.59
C LYS A 278 0.40 -25.60 1.68
N LEU A 279 -0.45 -25.08 0.82
CA LEU A 279 -0.21 -23.87 0.04
C LEU A 279 -1.18 -22.81 0.53
N GLN A 280 -0.64 -21.79 1.17
CA GLN A 280 -1.41 -20.70 1.72
C GLN A 280 -1.13 -19.42 0.94
N SER A 281 -2.18 -18.74 0.50
CA SER A 281 -2.07 -17.39 -0.03
C SER A 281 -1.57 -16.41 1.03
N GLY A 282 -0.75 -15.46 0.62
CA GLY A 282 -0.16 -14.41 1.45
C GLY A 282 -1.08 -13.21 1.62
N LEU A 283 -2.17 -13.15 0.85
CA LEU A 283 -3.18 -12.10 0.92
C LEU A 283 -4.55 -12.73 1.16
N ALA A 284 -5.24 -12.30 2.21
CA ALA A 284 -6.64 -12.64 2.42
C ALA A 284 -7.52 -12.05 1.30
N GLY A 285 -8.50 -12.80 0.82
CA GLY A 285 -9.41 -12.36 -0.26
C GLY A 285 -8.94 -12.66 -1.68
N GLN A 286 -7.64 -12.90 -1.92
CA GLN A 286 -7.17 -13.29 -3.25
C GLN A 286 -7.12 -14.81 -3.42
N THR A 287 -7.86 -15.31 -4.42
CA THR A 287 -7.74 -16.68 -4.93
C THR A 287 -6.32 -16.87 -5.46
N GLY A 288 -5.50 -17.65 -4.75
CA GLY A 288 -4.22 -18.11 -5.22
C GLY A 288 -4.44 -19.31 -6.13
N GLU A 289 -4.70 -19.06 -7.41
CA GLU A 289 -4.89 -20.14 -8.39
C GLU A 289 -3.51 -20.70 -8.79
N VAL A 290 -2.99 -21.60 -7.96
CA VAL A 290 -1.85 -22.47 -8.32
C VAL A 290 -2.43 -23.81 -8.75
N ALA A 291 -2.16 -24.19 -10.00
CA ALA A 291 -2.60 -25.45 -10.57
C ALA A 291 -1.42 -26.42 -10.70
N PHE A 292 -1.70 -27.70 -10.46
CA PHE A 292 -0.72 -28.79 -10.55
C PHE A 292 -1.12 -29.73 -11.66
N SER A 293 -0.14 -30.12 -12.48
CA SER A 293 -0.32 -31.16 -13.49
C SER A 293 0.90 -32.07 -13.53
N ALA A 294 0.67 -33.37 -13.49
CA ALA A 294 1.70 -34.41 -13.55
C ALA A 294 1.05 -35.72 -14.02
N ASP A 295 1.78 -36.83 -13.95
CA ASP A 295 1.20 -38.15 -14.13
C ASP A 295 0.10 -38.42 -13.08
N GLN A 296 -0.90 -39.21 -13.47
CA GLN A 296 -2.06 -39.50 -12.64
C GLN A 296 -1.69 -40.09 -11.28
N ALA A 297 -0.64 -40.93 -11.21
CA ALA A 297 -0.21 -41.53 -9.96
C ALA A 297 0.32 -40.48 -8.96
N LEU A 298 1.08 -39.50 -9.45
CA LEU A 298 1.62 -38.40 -8.62
C LEU A 298 0.52 -37.42 -8.19
N ILE A 299 -0.41 -37.08 -9.10
CA ILE A 299 -1.54 -36.20 -8.76
C ILE A 299 -2.47 -36.84 -7.72
N ASN A 300 -2.76 -38.14 -7.86
CA ASN A 300 -3.57 -38.87 -6.87
C ASN A 300 -2.87 -38.97 -5.52
N ALA A 301 -1.55 -39.21 -5.51
CA ALA A 301 -0.77 -39.29 -4.28
C ALA A 301 -0.75 -37.94 -3.53
N LEU A 302 -0.50 -36.84 -4.24
CA LEU A 302 -0.52 -35.50 -3.66
C LEU A 302 -1.93 -35.07 -3.25
N GLY A 303 -2.97 -35.41 -4.03
CA GLY A 303 -4.38 -35.19 -3.68
C GLY A 303 -4.70 -33.76 -3.26
N MET A 304 -4.14 -32.78 -3.98
CA MET A 304 -4.31 -31.38 -3.61
C MET A 304 -5.75 -30.92 -3.80
N SER A 305 -6.32 -30.37 -2.72
CA SER A 305 -7.69 -29.84 -2.70
C SER A 305 -7.76 -28.54 -1.93
N GLU A 306 -8.72 -27.69 -2.30
CA GLU A 306 -9.03 -26.49 -1.54
C GLU A 306 -9.58 -26.88 -0.17
N THR A 307 -8.80 -26.60 0.88
CA THR A 307 -9.15 -26.92 2.26
C THR A 307 -9.84 -25.74 2.95
N VAL A 308 -9.49 -24.52 2.56
CA VAL A 308 -10.11 -23.28 3.03
C VAL A 308 -10.30 -22.33 1.85
N ALA A 309 -11.54 -21.89 1.63
CA ALA A 309 -11.88 -20.90 0.61
C ALA A 309 -11.44 -19.49 1.02
N SER A 310 -11.05 -18.69 0.03
CA SER A 310 -10.70 -17.27 0.23
C SER A 310 -11.92 -16.46 0.69
N ASP A 311 -11.74 -15.59 1.70
CA ASP A 311 -12.73 -14.61 2.12
C ASP A 311 -12.10 -13.21 2.19
N ASP A 312 -12.80 -12.20 1.69
CA ASP A 312 -12.28 -10.84 1.57
C ASP A 312 -12.18 -10.16 2.95
N PRO A 313 -11.06 -9.45 3.24
CA PRO A 313 -10.99 -8.63 4.45
C PRO A 313 -11.97 -7.48 4.37
N VAL A 314 -12.80 -7.31 5.40
CA VAL A 314 -13.76 -6.20 5.49
C VAL A 314 -13.18 -5.12 6.39
N ASN A 315 -12.90 -3.96 5.79
CA ASN A 315 -12.39 -2.79 6.48
C ASN A 315 -13.51 -1.78 6.72
N THR A 316 -13.56 -1.23 7.92
CA THR A 316 -14.34 -0.02 8.20
C THR A 316 -13.40 1.16 8.15
N VAL A 317 -13.68 2.09 7.23
CA VAL A 317 -12.96 3.35 7.14
C VAL A 317 -13.83 4.43 7.73
N THR A 318 -13.33 5.10 8.76
CA THR A 318 -14.02 6.19 9.45
C THR A 318 -13.29 7.48 9.14
N ARG A 319 -14.03 8.44 8.58
CA ARG A 319 -13.58 9.83 8.42
C ARG A 319 -14.11 10.66 9.57
N THR A 320 -13.22 11.33 10.29
CA THR A 320 -13.56 12.32 11.32
C THR A 320 -13.01 13.69 10.88
N SER A 321 -13.77 14.76 11.10
CA SER A 321 -13.23 16.12 10.94
C SER A 321 -12.12 16.37 11.97
N LEU A 322 -11.19 17.28 11.69
CA LEU A 322 -10.06 17.59 12.59
C LEU A 322 -10.52 18.10 13.97
N ASP A 323 -11.70 18.73 14.04
CA ASP A 323 -12.35 19.17 15.29
C ASP A 323 -13.00 18.02 16.09
N GLY A 324 -12.89 16.77 15.61
CA GLY A 324 -13.48 15.59 16.24
C GLY A 324 -14.98 15.44 16.00
N SER A 325 -15.62 16.35 15.26
CA SER A 325 -17.04 16.28 14.95
C SER A 325 -17.32 15.49 13.65
N ASN A 326 -18.55 15.01 13.47
CA ASN A 326 -19.05 14.40 12.23
C ASN A 326 -18.24 13.18 11.71
N ALA A 327 -18.13 12.14 12.53
CA ALA A 327 -17.62 10.84 12.11
C ALA A 327 -18.59 10.16 11.12
N ILE A 328 -18.10 9.87 9.92
CA ILE A 328 -18.82 9.06 8.92
C ILE A 328 -17.97 7.82 8.67
N SER A 329 -18.61 6.64 8.72
CA SER A 329 -17.94 5.36 8.47
C SER A 329 -18.55 4.67 7.26
N THR A 330 -17.71 4.06 6.44
CA THR A 330 -18.12 3.16 5.36
C THR A 330 -17.41 1.82 5.52
N ARG A 331 -18.07 0.75 5.10
CA ARG A 331 -17.49 -0.59 5.07
C ARG A 331 -17.14 -0.90 3.63
N THR A 332 -15.92 -1.37 3.41
CA THR A 332 -15.45 -1.76 2.09
C THR A 332 -14.67 -3.07 2.19
N ASN A 333 -14.89 -3.94 1.20
CA ASN A 333 -14.11 -5.15 0.96
C ASN A 333 -12.96 -4.89 -0.03
N SER A 334 -12.80 -3.64 -0.47
CA SER A 334 -11.78 -3.21 -1.44
C SER A 334 -10.83 -2.19 -0.80
N ASN A 335 -9.72 -1.92 -1.47
CA ASN A 335 -8.72 -0.91 -1.08
C ASN A 335 -9.19 0.53 -1.28
N GLN A 336 -10.50 0.73 -1.51
CA GLN A 336 -11.12 2.03 -1.77
C GLN A 336 -12.36 2.16 -0.91
N ALA A 337 -12.42 3.25 -0.15
CA ALA A 337 -13.57 3.65 0.63
C ALA A 337 -14.27 4.80 -0.09
N THR A 338 -15.51 4.56 -0.50
CA THR A 338 -16.34 5.52 -1.22
C THR A 338 -17.37 6.16 -0.30
N GLY A 339 -17.79 7.38 -0.63
CA GLY A 339 -18.85 8.09 0.09
C GLY A 339 -18.46 8.69 1.45
N LEU A 340 -17.17 8.65 1.81
CA LEU A 340 -16.67 9.34 3.01
C LEU A 340 -16.56 10.84 2.81
N ILE A 341 -16.11 11.26 1.64
CA ILE A 341 -16.06 12.65 1.23
C ILE A 341 -16.81 12.75 -0.09
N GLU A 342 -17.64 13.78 -0.23
CA GLU A 342 -18.39 14.01 -1.45
C GLU A 342 -17.42 14.23 -2.62
N GLY A 343 -17.53 13.40 -3.66
CA GLY A 343 -16.68 13.47 -4.85
C GLY A 343 -15.24 12.97 -4.68
N ILE A 344 -14.84 12.51 -3.48
CA ILE A 344 -13.49 11.99 -3.21
C ILE A 344 -13.57 10.61 -2.56
N ASP A 345 -12.98 9.64 -3.24
CA ASP A 345 -12.77 8.30 -2.70
C ASP A 345 -11.40 8.21 -2.05
N VAL A 346 -11.33 7.44 -0.96
CA VAL A 346 -10.08 7.22 -0.24
C VAL A 346 -9.54 5.88 -0.63
N GLN A 347 -8.46 5.87 -1.39
CA GLN A 347 -7.67 4.68 -1.60
C GLN A 347 -6.69 4.53 -0.45
N PHE A 348 -6.65 3.36 0.14
CA PHE A 348 -5.70 2.99 1.17
C PHE A 348 -5.09 1.66 0.78
N GLU A 349 -3.80 1.48 1.03
CA GLU A 349 -3.23 0.15 0.95
C GLU A 349 -4.00 -0.77 1.91
N PRO A 350 -4.36 -1.99 1.48
CA PRO A 350 -5.02 -2.91 2.38
C PRO A 350 -4.12 -3.08 3.59
N VAL A 351 -4.73 -3.28 4.75
CA VAL A 351 -4.02 -3.86 5.89
C VAL A 351 -3.63 -5.27 5.50
N THR A 352 -2.59 -5.39 4.66
CA THR A 352 -1.88 -6.63 4.51
C THR A 352 -1.41 -6.96 5.91
N GLN A 353 -1.69 -8.19 6.36
CA GLN A 353 -0.95 -8.70 7.49
C GLN A 353 0.51 -8.42 7.18
N ALA A 354 1.22 -7.79 8.11
CA ALA A 354 2.66 -7.68 8.02
C ALA A 354 3.21 -9.12 7.97
N LYS A 355 3.33 -9.67 6.76
CA LYS A 355 3.80 -11.03 6.54
C LYS A 355 5.26 -10.89 6.15
N ALA A 356 6.12 -11.36 7.05
CA ALA A 356 7.56 -11.37 6.83
C ALA A 356 7.87 -12.17 5.55
N THR A 357 8.25 -11.45 4.50
CA THR A 357 8.90 -12.03 3.33
C THR A 357 10.34 -12.35 3.73
N GLY A 358 10.53 -13.52 4.33
CA GLY A 358 11.85 -14.07 4.63
C GLY A 358 11.85 -15.55 4.30
N SER A 359 12.62 -15.95 3.29
CA SER A 359 12.92 -17.34 2.93
C SER A 359 13.83 -18.04 3.95
N LEU A 360 13.85 -17.59 5.20
CA LEU A 360 14.57 -18.26 6.27
C LEU A 360 13.55 -19.14 6.98
N GLN A 361 13.67 -20.44 6.74
CA GLN A 361 13.11 -21.50 7.56
C GLN A 361 12.96 -21.01 9.01
N ALA A 362 11.73 -20.88 9.49
CA ALA A 362 11.45 -20.72 10.91
C ALA A 362 11.77 -22.06 11.60
N SER A 363 13.06 -22.36 11.75
CA SER A 363 13.59 -23.47 12.54
C SER A 363 15.04 -23.18 12.96
N ALA A 364 15.27 -22.02 13.56
CA ALA A 364 16.32 -21.91 14.57
C ALA A 364 15.61 -21.75 15.91
N GLY A 365 15.12 -22.87 16.45
CA GLY A 365 14.66 -22.91 17.83
C GLY A 365 15.79 -22.51 18.77
N VAL A 366 15.47 -21.76 19.83
CA VAL A 366 16.43 -21.46 20.90
C VAL A 366 16.69 -22.75 21.66
N VAL A 367 17.94 -23.20 21.68
CA VAL A 367 18.35 -24.40 22.42
C VAL A 367 18.71 -24.01 23.85
N ILE A 368 17.93 -24.50 24.80
CA ILE A 368 18.18 -24.36 26.23
C ILE A 368 18.96 -25.61 26.67
N THR A 369 20.24 -25.45 26.97
CA THR A 369 21.17 -26.56 27.25
C THR A 369 21.02 -27.14 28.66
N ALA A 370 20.44 -26.39 29.60
CA ALA A 370 20.14 -26.84 30.96
C ALA A 370 18.87 -26.14 31.48
N ALA A 371 18.12 -26.82 32.37
CA ALA A 371 16.91 -26.24 32.95
C ALA A 371 17.24 -24.92 33.67
N THR A 372 16.46 -23.88 33.39
CA THR A 372 16.73 -22.52 33.86
C THR A 372 15.43 -21.78 34.14
N THR A 373 15.52 -20.69 34.89
CA THR A 373 14.38 -19.81 35.18
C THR A 373 14.74 -18.36 34.87
N ILE A 374 13.78 -17.65 34.27
CA ILE A 374 13.87 -16.22 33.98
C ILE A 374 12.83 -15.52 34.84
N GLN A 375 13.26 -14.49 35.58
CA GLN A 375 12.35 -13.62 36.32
C GLN A 375 12.05 -12.35 35.53
N ILE A 376 10.77 -12.02 35.45
CA ILE A 376 10.25 -10.84 34.76
C ILE A 376 9.52 -10.00 35.80
N THR A 377 10.04 -8.81 36.08
CA THR A 377 9.48 -7.92 37.10
C THR A 377 8.92 -6.67 36.45
N ASP A 378 7.69 -6.29 36.83
CA ASP A 378 7.07 -5.04 36.43
C ASP A 378 7.46 -3.87 37.35
N TYR A 379 6.98 -2.66 37.03
CA TYR A 379 7.29 -1.47 37.82
C TYR A 379 6.72 -1.45 39.24
N LYS A 380 5.70 -2.28 39.53
CA LYS A 380 5.14 -2.42 40.89
C LYS A 380 5.96 -3.38 41.75
N GLY A 381 7.02 -3.96 41.20
CA GLY A 381 7.83 -4.97 41.87
C GLY A 381 7.19 -6.37 41.85
N THR A 382 6.16 -6.59 41.03
CA THR A 382 5.52 -7.90 40.88
C THR A 382 6.38 -8.75 39.94
N ALA A 383 6.87 -9.89 40.43
CA ALA A 383 7.76 -10.78 39.68
C ALA A 383 7.04 -12.04 39.19
N ALA A 384 7.17 -12.34 37.91
CA ALA A 384 6.77 -13.60 37.28
C ALA A 384 8.01 -14.46 37.03
N THR A 385 7.95 -15.76 37.34
CA THR A 385 9.06 -16.69 37.07
C THR A 385 8.67 -17.63 35.93
N ALA A 386 9.32 -17.48 34.78
CA ALA A 386 9.18 -18.39 33.65
C ALA A 386 10.23 -19.50 33.76
N ALA A 387 9.78 -20.75 33.86
CA ALA A 387 10.65 -21.92 33.95
C ALA A 387 10.80 -22.60 32.59
N PHE A 388 12.04 -22.91 32.23
CA PHE A 388 12.39 -23.60 31.00
C PHE A 388 13.14 -24.90 31.34
N THR A 389 12.69 -26.03 30.76
CA THR A 389 13.45 -27.28 30.81
C THR A 389 14.48 -27.32 29.67
N ALA A 390 15.48 -28.19 29.78
CA ALA A 390 16.46 -28.36 28.70
C ALA A 390 15.76 -28.88 27.43
N GLY A 391 15.99 -28.24 26.28
CA GLY A 391 15.33 -28.57 25.02
C GLY A 391 15.37 -27.43 24.00
N SER A 392 14.88 -27.70 22.79
CA SER A 392 14.74 -26.72 21.72
C SER A 392 13.34 -26.10 21.77
N TYR A 393 13.26 -24.78 21.78
CA TYR A 393 11.99 -24.04 21.82
C TYR A 393 11.85 -23.12 20.61
N SER A 394 10.68 -23.08 20.00
CA SER A 394 10.34 -21.98 19.09
C SER A 394 10.14 -20.68 19.87
N LEU A 395 10.29 -19.53 19.22
CA LEU A 395 10.03 -18.23 19.85
C LEU A 395 8.58 -18.12 20.35
N ASP A 396 7.63 -18.76 19.66
CA ASP A 396 6.22 -18.81 20.08
C ASP A 396 6.03 -19.65 21.34
N GLN A 397 6.77 -20.76 21.48
CA GLN A 397 6.77 -21.54 22.72
C GLN A 397 7.35 -20.74 23.88
N ILE A 398 8.42 -19.96 23.63
CA ILE A 398 9.00 -19.08 24.66
C ILE A 398 8.01 -17.98 25.05
N ALA A 399 7.37 -17.32 24.08
CA ALA A 399 6.36 -16.30 24.34
C ALA A 399 5.16 -16.87 25.11
N SER A 400 4.70 -18.08 24.77
CA SER A 400 3.63 -18.77 25.46
C SER A 400 3.99 -19.13 26.91
N ILE A 401 5.21 -19.63 27.15
CA ILE A 401 5.70 -19.93 28.51
C ILE A 401 5.80 -18.64 29.34
N VAL A 402 6.32 -17.57 28.76
CA VAL A 402 6.41 -16.26 29.43
C VAL A 402 5.02 -15.72 29.75
N ASN A 403 4.09 -15.72 28.79
CA ASN A 403 2.70 -15.26 29.00
C ASN A 403 1.95 -16.08 30.05
N SER A 404 2.21 -17.38 30.10
CA SER A 404 1.61 -18.26 31.13
C SER A 404 2.14 -17.91 32.52
N ALA A 405 3.43 -17.61 32.64
CA ALA A 405 4.05 -17.18 33.89
C ALA A 405 3.57 -15.79 34.33
N THR A 406 3.49 -14.82 33.42
CA THR A 406 3.04 -13.45 33.73
C THR A 406 1.56 -13.38 34.05
N GLY A 407 0.72 -14.15 33.34
CA GLY A 407 -0.71 -14.28 33.62
C GLY A 407 -1.01 -14.84 35.02
N THR A 408 -0.20 -15.79 35.48
CA THR A 408 -0.34 -16.38 36.83
C THR A 408 0.13 -15.42 37.93
N ALA A 409 1.17 -14.64 37.68
CA ALA A 409 1.75 -13.70 38.64
C ALA A 409 1.05 -12.34 38.69
N THR A 410 -0.05 -12.13 37.94
CA THR A 410 -0.77 -10.85 37.80
C THR A 410 0.09 -9.66 37.35
N THR A 411 1.25 -9.94 36.75
CA THR A 411 2.08 -8.89 36.18
C THR A 411 1.42 -8.34 34.93
N ARG A 412 1.59 -7.05 34.65
CA ARG A 412 0.99 -6.39 33.47
C ARG A 412 1.87 -6.53 32.22
N VAL A 413 2.73 -7.55 32.18
CA VAL A 413 3.71 -7.79 31.11
C VAL A 413 3.23 -8.92 30.20
N SER A 414 3.21 -8.67 28.90
CA SER A 414 2.91 -9.66 27.85
C SER A 414 4.09 -9.83 26.90
N ALA A 415 4.33 -11.07 26.48
CA ALA A 415 5.29 -11.43 25.46
C ALA A 415 4.59 -11.73 24.14
N THR A 416 5.07 -11.17 23.04
CA THR A 416 4.56 -11.46 21.70
C THR A 416 5.72 -11.63 20.75
N VAL A 417 5.62 -12.57 19.82
CA VAL A 417 6.60 -12.68 18.74
C VAL A 417 6.17 -11.76 17.61
N VAL A 418 7.01 -10.77 17.30
CA VAL A 418 6.77 -9.84 16.19
C VAL A 418 8.04 -9.81 15.35
N ASN A 419 7.91 -10.05 14.04
CA ASN A 419 9.03 -10.06 13.10
C ASN A 419 10.19 -11.02 13.49
N GLY A 420 9.88 -12.17 14.09
CA GLY A 420 10.90 -13.14 14.52
C GLY A 420 11.70 -12.69 15.76
N GLN A 421 11.23 -11.68 16.48
CA GLN A 421 11.81 -11.22 17.74
C GLN A 421 10.80 -11.40 18.87
N LEU A 422 11.31 -11.77 20.06
CA LEU A 422 10.51 -11.82 21.27
C LEU A 422 10.36 -10.40 21.84
N GLN A 423 9.16 -9.83 21.75
CA GLN A 423 8.84 -8.51 22.27
C GLN A 423 8.13 -8.63 23.61
N LEU A 424 8.63 -7.93 24.64
CA LEU A 424 7.96 -7.79 25.94
C LEU A 424 7.32 -6.41 26.01
N THR A 425 6.03 -6.38 26.33
CA THR A 425 5.21 -5.16 26.44
C THR A 425 4.61 -5.08 27.83
N SER A 426 4.60 -3.88 28.42
CA SER A 426 3.88 -3.61 29.66
C SER A 426 2.60 -2.83 29.35
N ALA A 427 1.50 -3.16 30.01
CA ALA A 427 0.24 -2.42 29.91
C ALA A 427 0.22 -1.17 30.83
N ASP A 428 1.34 -0.85 31.48
CA ASP A 428 1.53 0.37 32.25
C ASP A 428 2.07 1.52 31.39
N PHE A 429 1.56 2.73 31.63
CA PHE A 429 1.88 3.94 30.87
C PHE A 429 2.45 5.03 31.81
N GLY A 430 3.36 5.88 31.30
CA GLY A 430 3.93 7.03 32.01
C GLY A 430 5.37 6.85 32.51
N THR A 431 5.90 7.84 33.24
CA THR A 431 7.30 7.97 33.71
C THR A 431 7.79 6.86 34.65
N ALA A 432 6.94 5.92 35.03
CA ALA A 432 7.25 4.82 35.95
C ALA A 432 7.24 3.43 35.27
N ALA A 433 7.00 3.31 33.97
CA ALA A 433 6.93 2.00 33.31
C ALA A 433 8.34 1.44 33.01
N TYR A 434 8.67 0.29 33.60
CA TYR A 434 9.86 -0.48 33.25
C TYR A 434 9.58 -1.98 33.27
N ILE A 435 10.40 -2.73 32.53
CA ILE A 435 10.45 -4.19 32.59
C ILE A 435 11.89 -4.57 32.98
N ARG A 436 12.02 -5.37 34.05
CA ARG A 436 13.30 -5.95 34.45
C ARG A 436 13.28 -7.43 34.13
N VAL A 437 14.28 -7.88 33.38
CA VAL A 437 14.51 -9.30 33.09
C VAL A 437 15.81 -9.71 33.77
N SER A 438 15.74 -10.73 34.61
CA SER A 438 16.91 -11.28 35.31
C SER A 438 16.92 -12.81 35.24
N ALA A 439 18.10 -13.38 35.09
CA ALA A 439 18.30 -14.81 35.21
C ALA A 439 18.54 -15.16 36.68
N ALA A 440 18.01 -16.28 37.15
CA ALA A 440 18.29 -16.75 38.50
C ALA A 440 19.80 -17.06 38.66
N VAL A 441 20.37 -16.63 39.80
CA VAL A 441 21.78 -16.78 40.16
C VAL A 441 22.18 -18.27 40.05
N GLY A 442 23.14 -18.57 39.19
CA GLY A 442 23.68 -19.93 38.97
C GLY A 442 23.63 -20.45 37.53
N ALA A 443 23.10 -19.67 36.57
CA ALA A 443 23.06 -20.06 35.17
C ALA A 443 24.47 -20.11 34.52
N VAL A 444 24.70 -21.20 33.77
CA VAL A 444 25.96 -21.63 33.17
C VAL A 444 26.52 -20.59 32.19
N ALA A 445 27.84 -20.40 32.17
CA ALA A 445 28.54 -19.62 31.15
C ALA A 445 28.19 -20.15 29.75
N ASN A 446 27.85 -19.25 28.82
CA ASN A 446 27.48 -19.50 27.41
C ASN A 446 26.01 -19.86 27.12
N MET A 447 25.05 -19.39 27.91
CA MET A 447 23.65 -19.32 27.44
C MET A 447 23.52 -18.21 26.39
N HIS A 448 23.41 -18.60 25.11
CA HIS A 448 23.06 -17.69 24.02
C HIS A 448 21.56 -17.84 23.77
N VAL A 449 20.75 -16.96 24.34
CA VAL A 449 19.38 -16.78 23.82
C VAL A 449 19.58 -15.98 22.55
N GLY A 450 19.63 -16.68 21.41
CA GLY A 450 20.02 -16.16 20.09
C GLY A 450 19.21 -14.94 19.64
N LEU A 451 19.53 -13.78 20.19
CA LEU A 451 19.13 -12.47 19.75
C LEU A 451 20.36 -11.86 19.06
N ALA A 452 20.71 -12.42 17.91
CA ALA A 452 21.68 -11.82 17.01
C ALA A 452 20.92 -10.78 16.15
N GLU A 453 21.33 -9.51 16.30
CA GLU A 453 20.86 -8.32 15.57
C GLU A 453 19.37 -7.98 15.71
N GLY A 454 19.05 -7.09 16.67
CA GLY A 454 17.73 -6.49 16.82
C GLY A 454 17.78 -5.02 17.24
N THR A 455 16.95 -4.20 16.60
CA THR A 455 16.73 -2.78 16.95
C THR A 455 15.56 -2.67 17.91
N TYR A 456 15.80 -2.11 19.10
CA TYR A 456 14.76 -1.82 20.08
C TYR A 456 13.94 -0.61 19.61
N THR A 457 12.64 -0.78 19.35
CA THR A 457 11.73 0.33 19.06
C THR A 457 10.59 0.36 20.08
N GLY A 458 10.47 1.50 20.77
CA GLY A 458 9.30 1.85 21.57
C GLY A 458 8.43 2.81 20.76
N SER A 459 7.14 2.52 20.62
CA SER A 459 6.21 3.44 19.96
C SER A 459 5.68 4.46 20.98
N GLY A 460 6.47 5.50 21.18
CA GLY A 460 6.21 6.70 21.97
C GLY A 460 7.28 7.74 21.59
N GLY A 461 6.92 9.02 21.47
CA GLY A 461 7.75 10.06 20.87
C GLY A 461 9.23 10.10 21.31
N THR A 462 10.10 10.47 20.37
CA THR A 462 11.57 10.63 20.47
C THR A 462 12.33 9.44 21.07
N ILE A 463 13.08 8.77 20.19
CA ILE A 463 14.07 7.72 20.45
C ILE A 463 14.67 7.83 21.87
N PRO A 464 14.44 6.85 22.77
CA PRO A 464 15.19 6.80 24.01
C PRO A 464 16.66 6.58 23.67
N GLN A 465 17.47 7.63 23.84
CA GLN A 465 18.91 7.48 23.82
C GLN A 465 19.31 6.57 24.97
N VAL A 466 19.71 5.35 24.64
CA VAL A 466 20.62 4.57 25.45
C VAL A 466 21.91 5.41 25.57
N ALA A 467 22.19 5.91 26.76
CA ALA A 467 23.47 6.55 27.05
C ALA A 467 24.57 5.49 27.01
N GLY A 468 25.17 5.31 25.84
CA GLY A 468 26.29 4.41 25.63
C GLY A 468 26.17 3.65 24.30
N THR A 469 26.86 4.14 23.27
CA THR A 469 27.08 3.40 22.03
C THR A 469 28.02 2.23 22.27
N ALA A 470 27.46 1.05 22.52
CA ALA A 470 28.13 -0.23 22.29
C ALA A 470 27.09 -1.23 21.76
N ALA A 471 27.31 -1.74 20.56
CA ALA A 471 26.53 -2.83 20.00
C ALA A 471 26.74 -4.08 20.87
N VAL A 472 25.68 -4.61 21.47
CA VAL A 472 25.75 -5.85 22.25
C VAL A 472 25.60 -7.02 21.29
N ALA A 473 26.72 -7.64 20.93
CA ALA A 473 26.79 -8.77 20.00
C ALA A 473 26.45 -10.12 20.63
N ASP A 474 26.31 -10.20 21.98
CA ASP A 474 26.01 -11.44 22.70
C ASP A 474 25.14 -11.16 23.94
N LEU A 475 23.97 -11.80 24.04
CA LEU A 475 23.27 -11.98 25.31
C LEU A 475 23.90 -13.15 26.06
N SER A 476 25.07 -12.92 26.64
CA SER A 476 25.74 -13.84 27.56
C SER A 476 25.31 -13.53 28.99
N PHE A 477 24.61 -14.45 29.67
CA PHE A 477 24.31 -14.35 31.11
C PHE A 477 25.51 -14.71 32.00
N ALA A 478 26.74 -14.50 31.51
CA ALA A 478 27.94 -14.65 32.33
C ALA A 478 28.02 -13.51 33.35
N GLY A 479 27.60 -13.80 34.58
CA GLY A 479 27.74 -12.91 35.73
C GLY A 479 26.58 -11.94 35.91
N GLY A 480 25.47 -12.41 36.51
CA GLY A 480 24.54 -11.63 37.34
C GLY A 480 24.20 -10.18 36.93
N ASN A 481 23.98 -9.90 35.64
CA ASN A 481 23.63 -8.56 35.18
C ASN A 481 22.12 -8.48 34.88
N ASP A 482 21.44 -7.62 35.64
CA ASP A 482 20.05 -7.24 35.38
C ASP A 482 19.96 -6.34 34.14
N ILE A 483 19.03 -6.64 33.23
CA ILE A 483 18.68 -5.74 32.13
C ILE A 483 17.41 -5.00 32.51
N VAL A 484 17.53 -3.67 32.71
CA VAL A 484 16.42 -2.77 33.02
C VAL A 484 16.06 -1.98 31.76
N ILE A 485 14.86 -2.19 31.22
CA ILE A 485 14.34 -1.44 30.07
C ILE A 485 13.34 -0.42 30.59
N GLY A 486 13.72 0.86 30.64
CA GLY A 486 12.85 1.96 31.04
C GLY A 486 12.08 2.54 29.85
N LEU A 487 10.76 2.66 29.97
CA LEU A 487 9.89 3.29 28.98
C LEU A 487 9.62 4.72 29.47
N LYS A 488 10.32 5.71 28.90
CA LYS A 488 10.12 7.12 29.26
C LYS A 488 9.12 7.76 28.30
N ASP A 489 7.97 8.17 28.82
CA ASP A 489 7.03 9.04 28.12
C ASP A 489 7.44 10.50 28.39
N SER A 490 7.77 11.26 27.35
CA SER A 490 7.91 12.71 27.45
C SER A 490 6.60 13.32 26.96
N HIS A 491 5.86 13.95 27.87
CA HIS A 491 4.90 14.99 27.49
C HIS A 491 5.52 15.97 26.49
#